data_AF-A0A0F6Q8T3-F1
#
_entry.id   AF-A0A0F6Q8T3-F1
#
_cell.length_a   1.000
_cell.length_b   1.000
_cell.length_c   1.000
_cell.angle_alpha   90.00
_cell.angle_beta   90.00
_cell.angle_gamma   90.00
#
_symmetry.space_group_name_H-M   'P 1'
#
loop_
_entity.id
_entity.type
_entity.pdbx_description
1 polymer ?
#
loop_
_entity_poly.entity_id
_entity_poly.type
_entity_poly.pdbx_seq_one_letter_code
_entity_poly.pdbx_strand_id
1 'polypeptide(L)'
;PREVIEEAAEYLEVEPDFLDSLLRDPLLVRPEVEIAIHLSKVLDIPFHPHYTLYWNTLEPEGVEELQKALLNAQIEWDEFRKIKFARRVVRYLELLGLPHRLERVIVIEYPWSAALLTPLGNLEWEFKAKPFFTV
;
A
#
# COMPACT_ATOMS: atom_id res chain seq x y z
N PRO A 1 4.76 -1.64 31.18
CA PRO A 1 3.57 -1.60 32.07
C PRO A 1 2.33 -1.31 31.23
N ARG A 2 1.13 -1.76 31.63
CA ARG A 2 -0.10 -1.52 30.83
C ARG A 2 -0.35 -0.02 30.57
N GLU A 3 -0.02 0.81 31.54
CA GLU A 3 -0.05 2.28 31.46
C GLU A 3 0.74 2.84 30.25
N VAL A 4 1.93 2.29 29.95
CA VAL A 4 2.75 2.72 28.79
C VAL A 4 2.07 2.36 27.46
N ILE A 5 1.35 1.24 27.41
CA ILE A 5 0.62 0.82 26.21
C ILE A 5 -0.60 1.70 26.02
N GLU A 6 -1.33 2.01 27.10
CA GLU A 6 -2.50 2.88 27.06
C GLU A 6 -2.12 4.30 26.62
N GLU A 7 -1.02 4.85 27.15
CA GLU A 7 -0.47 6.14 26.73
C GLU A 7 -0.07 6.14 25.25
N ALA A 8 0.69 5.13 24.80
CA ALA A 8 1.08 5.03 23.38
C ALA A 8 -0.13 4.84 22.45
N ALA A 9 -1.13 4.05 22.87
CA ALA A 9 -2.34 3.82 22.11
C ALA A 9 -3.18 5.10 21.96
N GLU A 10 -3.25 5.93 23.01
CA GLU A 10 -3.88 7.25 22.97
C GLU A 10 -3.15 8.18 21.97
N TYR A 11 -1.83 8.29 22.05
CA TYR A 11 -1.03 9.10 21.12
C TYR A 11 -1.15 8.64 19.67
N LEU A 12 -1.26 7.33 19.45
CA LEU A 12 -1.35 6.74 18.13
C LEU A 12 -2.80 6.64 17.62
N GLU A 13 -3.79 7.02 18.43
CA GLU A 13 -5.22 6.90 18.10
C GLU A 13 -5.60 5.47 17.68
N VAL A 14 -5.09 4.46 18.41
CA VAL A 14 -5.39 3.04 18.18
C VAL A 14 -5.93 2.38 19.45
N GLU A 15 -6.58 1.22 19.30
CA GLU A 15 -7.08 0.46 20.46
C GLU A 15 -5.91 -0.11 21.30
N PRO A 16 -5.88 0.09 22.63
CA PRO A 16 -4.79 -0.39 23.49
C PRO A 16 -4.58 -1.91 23.45
N ASP A 17 -5.66 -2.69 23.40
CA ASP A 17 -5.56 -4.14 23.34
C ASP A 17 -5.05 -4.62 21.97
N PHE A 18 -5.35 -3.88 20.89
CA PHE A 18 -4.75 -4.12 19.57
C PHE A 18 -3.25 -3.83 19.60
N LEU A 19 -2.84 -2.69 20.17
CA LEU A 19 -1.42 -2.33 20.30
C LEU A 19 -0.65 -3.34 21.15
N ASP A 20 -1.20 -3.79 22.28
CA ASP A 20 -0.59 -4.85 23.11
C ASP A 20 -0.43 -6.14 22.30
N SER A 21 -1.45 -6.55 21.55
CA SER A 21 -1.42 -7.75 20.73
C SER A 21 -0.39 -7.67 19.60
N LEU A 22 -0.32 -6.52 18.91
CA LEU A 22 0.66 -6.24 17.86
C LEU A 22 2.10 -6.29 18.38
N LEU A 23 2.35 -5.70 19.56
CA LEU A 23 3.68 -5.71 20.18
C LEU A 23 4.09 -7.09 20.69
N ARG A 24 3.14 -7.92 21.10
CA ARG A 24 3.39 -9.29 21.57
C ARG A 24 3.67 -10.27 20.44
N ASP A 25 2.90 -10.21 19.34
CA ASP A 25 3.05 -11.11 18.20
C ASP A 25 2.87 -10.37 16.86
N PRO A 26 3.91 -9.64 16.39
CA PRO A 26 3.83 -8.80 15.20
C PRO A 26 3.80 -9.59 13.88
N LEU A 27 4.04 -10.91 13.91
CA LEU A 27 3.99 -11.75 12.71
C LEU A 27 2.56 -12.24 12.42
N LEU A 28 1.80 -12.50 13.47
CA LEU A 28 0.40 -12.93 13.40
C LEU A 28 -0.57 -11.75 13.42
N VAL A 29 -0.38 -10.78 14.31
CA VAL A 29 -1.25 -9.61 14.42
C VAL A 29 -0.72 -8.54 13.49
N ARG A 30 -1.58 -8.06 12.58
CA ARG A 30 -1.23 -7.04 11.59
C ARG A 30 -2.22 -5.90 11.65
N PRO A 31 -1.75 -4.64 11.56
CA PRO A 31 -2.65 -3.51 11.40
C PRO A 31 -3.44 -3.64 10.10
N GLU A 32 -4.68 -3.15 10.09
CA GLU A 32 -5.38 -2.83 8.86
C GLU A 32 -4.57 -1.81 8.04
N VAL A 33 -4.83 -1.72 6.73
CA VAL A 33 -3.99 -0.89 5.85
C VAL A 33 -4.09 0.59 6.23
N GLU A 34 -5.25 1.06 6.68
CA GLU A 34 -5.49 2.40 7.20
C GLU A 34 -4.60 2.70 8.41
N ILE A 35 -4.59 1.77 9.38
CA ILE A 35 -3.75 1.88 10.58
C ILE A 35 -2.28 1.85 10.19
N ALA A 36 -1.88 0.99 9.25
CA ALA A 36 -0.50 0.96 8.77
C ALA A 36 -0.08 2.28 8.13
N ILE A 37 -0.95 2.91 7.32
CA ILE A 37 -0.71 4.23 6.71
C ILE A 37 -0.60 5.30 7.79
N HIS A 38 -1.53 5.29 8.77
CA HIS A 38 -1.56 6.21 9.89
C HIS A 38 -0.29 6.14 10.72
N LEU A 39 0.11 4.94 11.15
CA LEU A 39 1.33 4.71 11.91
C LEU A 39 2.58 5.18 11.15
N SER A 40 2.68 4.89 9.85
CA SER A 40 3.81 5.36 9.04
C SER A 40 3.88 6.90 8.97
N LYS A 41 2.73 7.59 8.90
CA LYS A 41 2.67 9.05 8.87
C LYS A 41 2.97 9.69 10.22
N VAL A 42 2.36 9.16 11.30
CA VAL A 42 2.49 9.72 12.65
C VAL A 42 3.90 9.51 13.21
N LEU A 43 4.47 8.32 13.00
CA LEU A 43 5.77 7.95 13.54
C LEU A 43 6.95 8.23 12.60
N ASP A 44 6.68 8.67 11.37
CA ASP A 44 7.68 8.85 10.31
C ASP A 44 8.53 7.58 10.08
N ILE A 45 7.85 6.43 10.00
CA ILE A 45 8.45 5.12 9.75
C ILE A 45 8.02 4.58 8.39
N PRO A 46 8.79 3.65 7.78
CA PRO A 46 8.41 3.02 6.53
C PRO A 46 7.05 2.32 6.60
N PHE A 47 6.46 2.11 5.43
CA PHE A 47 5.18 1.40 5.31
C PHE A 47 5.29 -0.05 5.80
N HIS A 48 4.24 -0.52 6.48
CA HIS A 48 4.23 -1.84 7.10
C HIS A 48 4.53 -2.94 6.05
N PRO A 49 5.47 -3.87 6.31
CA PRO A 49 6.00 -4.78 5.30
C PRO A 49 4.95 -5.69 4.67
N HIS A 50 3.86 -6.01 5.38
CA HIS A 50 2.74 -6.78 4.81
C HIS A 50 2.09 -6.10 3.58
N TYR A 51 2.07 -4.77 3.55
CA TYR A 51 1.48 -3.96 2.47
C TYR A 51 2.54 -3.41 1.50
N THR A 52 3.82 -3.70 1.74
CA THR A 52 4.91 -3.28 0.86
C THR A 52 5.07 -4.28 -0.27
N LEU A 53 4.69 -3.86 -1.48
CA LEU A 53 4.84 -4.65 -2.71
C LEU A 53 6.31 -4.79 -3.12
N TYR A 54 6.58 -5.70 -4.05
CA TYR A 54 7.92 -5.92 -4.59
C TYR A 54 8.33 -4.85 -5.60
N TRP A 55 8.29 -3.57 -5.22
CA TRP A 55 8.54 -2.41 -6.09
C TRP A 55 9.86 -2.49 -6.85
N ASN A 56 10.90 -3.07 -6.24
CA ASN A 56 12.22 -3.24 -6.86
C ASN A 56 12.28 -4.32 -7.96
N THR A 57 11.17 -5.01 -8.24
CA THR A 57 11.08 -5.94 -9.38
C THR A 57 10.71 -5.25 -10.68
N LEU A 58 10.25 -4.00 -10.60
CA LEU A 58 9.98 -3.15 -11.76
C LEU A 58 11.12 -2.17 -11.95
N GLU A 59 11.55 -2.02 -13.20
CA GLU A 59 12.34 -0.87 -13.60
C GLU A 59 11.52 0.42 -13.44
N PRO A 60 12.15 1.59 -13.21
CA PRO A 60 11.44 2.86 -13.06
C PRO A 60 10.45 3.15 -14.20
N GLU A 61 10.80 2.84 -15.45
CA GLU A 61 9.93 3.01 -16.61
C GLU A 61 8.65 2.16 -16.49
N GLY A 62 8.77 0.96 -15.92
CA GLY A 62 7.62 0.10 -15.63
C GLY A 62 6.69 0.68 -14.58
N VAL A 63 7.23 1.36 -13.56
CA VAL A 63 6.45 2.08 -12.55
C VAL A 63 5.73 3.29 -13.17
N GLU A 64 6.41 4.04 -14.04
CA GLU A 64 5.82 5.16 -14.78
C GLU A 64 4.65 4.70 -15.68
N GLU A 65 4.84 3.62 -16.44
CA GLU A 65 3.77 3.05 -17.27
C GLU A 65 2.59 2.54 -16.45
N LEU A 66 2.86 1.89 -15.30
CA LEU A 66 1.83 1.46 -14.38
C LEU A 66 1.00 2.64 -13.87
N GLN A 67 1.67 3.73 -13.45
CA GLN A 67 0.97 4.92 -12.96
C GLN A 67 0.09 5.54 -14.06
N LYS A 68 0.59 5.64 -15.30
CA LYS A 68 -0.21 6.12 -16.45
C LYS A 68 -1.42 5.24 -16.74
N ALA A 69 -1.29 3.92 -16.58
CA ALA A 69 -2.43 3.02 -16.73
C ALA A 69 -3.47 3.20 -15.61
N LEU A 70 -3.02 3.44 -14.37
CA LEU A 70 -3.89 3.69 -13.23
C LEU A 70 -4.67 5.02 -13.34
N LEU A 71 -4.10 6.04 -13.98
CA LEU A 71 -4.85 7.29 -14.28
C LEU A 71 -6.07 7.06 -15.17
N ASN A 72 -6.08 6.00 -15.98
CA ASN A 72 -7.19 5.61 -16.83
C ASN A 72 -8.08 4.52 -16.20
N ALA A 73 -7.80 4.14 -14.95
CA ALA A 73 -8.57 3.14 -14.21
C ALA A 73 -9.87 3.72 -13.66
N GLN A 74 -10.88 2.87 -13.49
CA GLN A 74 -12.01 3.17 -12.64
C GLN A 74 -11.62 2.86 -11.19
N ILE A 75 -11.52 3.89 -10.35
CA ILE A 75 -11.16 3.78 -8.93
C ILE A 75 -12.41 4.09 -8.10
N GLU A 76 -12.77 3.16 -7.23
CA GLU A 76 -13.80 3.35 -6.21
C GLU A 76 -13.09 3.88 -4.95
N TRP A 77 -13.13 5.20 -4.78
CA TRP A 77 -12.36 5.92 -3.75
C TRP A 77 -12.89 5.79 -2.32
N ASP A 78 -14.14 5.37 -2.14
CA ASP A 78 -14.70 5.12 -0.81
C ASP A 78 -13.88 4.01 -0.14
N GLU A 79 -13.09 4.37 0.89
CA GLU A 79 -12.11 3.52 1.58
C GLU A 79 -11.10 2.78 0.67
N PHE A 80 -10.74 3.36 -0.49
CA PHE A 80 -9.89 2.68 -1.49
C PHE A 80 -10.41 1.28 -1.85
N ARG A 81 -11.71 1.02 -1.81
CA ARG A 81 -12.25 -0.36 -1.84
C ARG A 81 -11.87 -1.15 -3.08
N LYS A 82 -11.72 -0.49 -4.23
CA LYS A 82 -11.57 -1.20 -5.50
C LYS A 82 -10.91 -0.38 -6.61
N ILE A 83 -10.06 -1.02 -7.40
CA ILE A 83 -9.49 -0.49 -8.63
C ILE A 83 -9.81 -1.43 -9.78
N LYS A 84 -10.30 -0.90 -10.89
CA LYS A 84 -10.59 -1.65 -12.13
C LYS A 84 -9.89 -1.02 -13.32
N PHE A 85 -9.14 -1.79 -14.10
CA PHE A 85 -8.54 -1.28 -15.35
C PHE A 85 -8.33 -2.33 -16.43
N ALA A 86 -7.93 -1.85 -17.61
CA ALA A 86 -7.72 -2.64 -18.81
C ALA A 86 -6.55 -3.64 -18.67
N ARG A 87 -6.65 -4.79 -19.35
CA ARG A 87 -5.72 -5.94 -19.25
C ARG A 87 -4.26 -5.67 -19.64
N ARG A 88 -3.89 -4.45 -20.02
CA ARG A 88 -2.56 -4.15 -20.58
C ARG A 88 -1.42 -4.19 -19.58
N VAL A 89 -1.69 -4.09 -18.27
CA VAL A 89 -0.63 -4.00 -17.23
C VAL A 89 -0.54 -5.22 -16.31
N VAL A 90 -1.16 -6.36 -16.66
CA VAL A 90 -1.14 -7.60 -15.83
C VAL A 90 0.27 -7.94 -15.38
N ARG A 91 1.24 -7.86 -16.30
CA ARG A 91 2.63 -8.26 -16.02
C ARG A 91 3.27 -7.45 -14.89
N TYR A 92 2.98 -6.15 -14.81
CA TYR A 92 3.54 -5.31 -13.75
C TYR A 92 2.97 -5.68 -12.39
N LEU A 93 1.68 -6.01 -12.31
CA LEU A 93 1.03 -6.42 -11.07
C LEU A 93 1.54 -7.78 -10.58
N GLU A 94 1.78 -8.71 -11.50
CA GLU A 94 2.38 -10.02 -11.20
C GLU A 94 3.78 -9.87 -10.59
N LEU A 95 4.62 -9.03 -11.20
CA LEU A 95 5.98 -8.76 -10.71
C LEU A 95 5.97 -8.10 -9.33
N LEU A 96 5.07 -7.15 -9.11
CA LEU A 96 4.85 -6.52 -7.81
C LEU A 96 4.35 -7.49 -6.72
N GLY A 97 3.91 -8.70 -7.10
CA GLY A 97 3.28 -9.65 -6.17
C GLY A 97 1.91 -9.19 -5.70
N LEU A 98 1.25 -8.29 -6.45
CA LEU A 98 -0.01 -7.68 -6.05
C LEU A 98 -1.18 -8.66 -6.23
N PRO A 99 -1.92 -9.02 -5.17
CA PRO A 99 -3.12 -9.84 -5.31
C PRO A 99 -4.19 -9.13 -6.15
N HIS A 100 -4.63 -9.78 -7.23
CA HIS A 100 -5.64 -9.24 -8.13
C HIS A 100 -6.48 -10.37 -8.75
N ARG A 101 -7.67 -10.03 -9.24
CA ARG A 101 -8.56 -10.94 -9.97
C ARG A 101 -8.67 -10.52 -11.42
N LEU A 102 -8.64 -11.50 -12.32
CA LEU A 102 -8.91 -11.28 -13.73
C LEU A 102 -10.34 -11.72 -14.06
N GLU A 103 -11.21 -10.76 -14.37
CA GLU A 103 -12.55 -11.01 -14.91
C GLU A 103 -12.57 -10.55 -16.38
N ARG A 104 -13.52 -9.67 -16.76
CA ARG A 104 -13.46 -8.93 -18.03
C ARG A 104 -12.38 -7.83 -18.00
N VAL A 105 -12.10 -7.33 -16.81
CA VAL A 105 -11.09 -6.33 -16.46
C VAL A 105 -10.24 -6.88 -15.31
N ILE A 106 -9.10 -6.24 -15.05
CA ILE A 106 -8.34 -6.54 -13.84
C ILE A 106 -9.02 -5.81 -12.68
N VAL A 107 -9.16 -6.52 -11.57
CA VAL A 107 -9.79 -6.03 -10.35
C VAL A 107 -8.80 -6.18 -9.20
N ILE A 108 -8.43 -5.07 -8.57
CA ILE A 108 -7.68 -5.03 -7.32
C ILE A 108 -8.66 -4.59 -6.23
N GLU A 109 -8.72 -5.34 -5.15
CA GLU A 109 -9.65 -5.08 -4.05
C GLU A 109 -8.89 -4.64 -2.80
N TYR A 110 -9.64 -4.10 -1.86
CA TYR A 110 -9.19 -3.87 -0.49
C TYR A 110 -8.53 -5.13 0.10
N PRO A 111 -7.41 -5.00 0.84
CA PRO A 111 -6.64 -3.78 1.14
C PRO A 111 -5.59 -3.42 0.08
N TRP A 112 -5.42 -4.26 -0.94
CA TRP A 112 -4.31 -4.17 -1.90
C TRP A 112 -4.40 -2.98 -2.85
N SER A 113 -5.60 -2.48 -3.09
CA SER A 113 -5.85 -1.22 -3.78
C SER A 113 -5.21 -0.03 -3.05
N ALA A 114 -5.37 0.05 -1.72
CA ALA A 114 -4.73 1.06 -0.90
C ALA A 114 -3.20 0.87 -0.86
N ALA A 115 -2.75 -0.39 -0.72
CA ALA A 115 -1.33 -0.74 -0.74
C ALA A 115 -0.62 -0.35 -2.05
N LEU A 116 -1.33 -0.41 -3.19
CA LEU A 116 -0.82 0.03 -4.49
C LEU A 116 -0.81 1.57 -4.62
N LEU A 117 -1.89 2.24 -4.23
CA LEU A 117 -2.05 3.69 -4.44
C LEU A 117 -1.24 4.52 -3.45
N THR A 118 -1.05 4.05 -2.22
CA THR A 118 -0.39 4.84 -1.17
C THR A 118 1.07 5.19 -1.51
N PRO A 119 1.92 4.23 -1.94
CA PRO A 119 3.29 4.56 -2.37
C PRO A 119 3.35 5.45 -3.62
N LEU A 120 2.31 5.40 -4.45
CA LEU A 120 2.14 6.27 -5.63
C LEU A 120 1.50 7.63 -5.29
N GLY A 121 1.42 7.97 -3.99
CA GLY A 121 0.79 9.18 -3.46
C GLY A 121 -0.60 9.44 -3.99
N ASN A 122 -1.43 8.39 -4.07
CA ASN A 122 -2.81 8.45 -4.55
C ASN A 122 -2.98 9.08 -5.94
N LEU A 123 -1.93 9.02 -6.77
CA LEU A 123 -1.89 9.64 -8.11
C LEU A 123 -1.97 11.18 -8.09
N GLU A 124 -1.68 11.82 -6.96
CA GLU A 124 -1.63 13.29 -6.82
C GLU A 124 -0.37 13.90 -7.44
N TRP A 125 0.63 13.07 -7.75
CA TRP A 125 1.87 13.47 -8.40
C TRP A 125 2.23 12.51 -9.54
N GLU A 126 3.01 12.99 -10.51
CA GLU A 126 3.46 12.20 -11.65
C GLU A 126 4.88 11.66 -11.39
N PHE A 127 5.02 10.32 -11.39
CA PHE A 127 6.30 9.65 -11.38
C PHE A 127 6.91 9.69 -12.77
N LYS A 128 8.14 10.21 -12.86
CA LYS A 128 8.94 10.21 -14.08
C LYS A 128 10.17 9.38 -13.83
N ALA A 129 10.31 8.31 -14.61
CA ALA A 129 11.52 7.50 -14.60
C ALA A 129 12.72 8.42 -14.89
N LYS A 130 13.72 8.35 -14.02
CA LYS A 130 15.00 9.00 -14.23
C LYS A 130 16.01 7.89 -14.53
N PRO A 131 16.96 8.13 -15.45
CA PRO A 131 18.05 7.18 -15.68
C PRO A 131 18.74 6.89 -14.35
N PHE A 132 18.89 5.61 -14.00
CA PHE A 132 19.71 5.20 -12.88
C PHE A 132 21.17 5.49 -13.23
N PHE A 133 21.71 6.60 -12.73
CA PHE A 133 23.14 6.87 -12.77
C PHE A 133 23.79 6.18 -11.57
N THR A 134 23.98 4.86 -11.65
CA THR A 134 24.93 4.20 -10.75
C THR A 134 26.34 4.53 -11.25
N VAL A 135 27.00 5.47 -10.57
CA VAL A 135 28.46 5.64 -10.62
C VAL A 135 29.17 4.48 -9.95
#